data_AF-A0A7W0X2T8-F1
#
_entry.id   AF-A0A7W0X2T8-F1
#
_cell.length_a   1.000
_cell.length_b   1.000
_cell.length_c   1.000
_cell.angle_alpha   90.00
_cell.angle_beta   90.00
_cell.angle_gamma   90.00
#
_symmetry.space_group_name_H-M   'P 1'
#
loop_
_entity.id
_entity.type
_entity.pdbx_description
1 polymer ?
#
loop_
_entity_poly.entity_id
_entity_poly.type
_entity_poly.pdbx_seq_one_letter_code
_entity_poly.pdbx_strand_id
1 'polypeptide(L)' 'MAAETLSSAFDFLKPKSPSLIGVDIASTSLKLVELSEAGKGTYRLERYAIEPLPKDTVTDGNIANLEQVSDALKRAWKR' A
#
# COMPACT_ATOMS: atom_id res chain seq x y z
N MET A 1 26.65 -24.76 8.26
CA MET A 1 25.91 -25.93 7.73
C MET A 1 24.81 -26.43 8.67
N ALA A 2 25.04 -27.17 9.76
CA ALA A 2 23.92 -27.72 10.57
C ALA A 2 23.02 -26.65 11.25
N ALA A 3 23.60 -25.54 11.73
CA ALA A 3 22.86 -24.45 12.36
C ALA A 3 22.01 -23.62 11.37
N GLU A 4 22.46 -23.50 10.11
CA GLU A 4 21.72 -22.78 9.06
C GLU A 4 20.49 -23.55 8.59
N THR A 5 20.60 -24.89 8.49
CA THR A 5 19.47 -25.75 8.14
C THR A 5 18.39 -25.73 9.21
N LEU A 6 18.78 -25.70 10.49
CA LEU A 6 17.84 -25.58 11.61
C LEU A 6 17.19 -24.20 11.66
N SER A 7 17.93 -23.12 11.41
CA SER A 7 17.37 -21.76 11.34
C SER A 7 16.28 -21.65 10.27
N SER A 8 16.52 -22.22 9.08
CA SER A 8 15.54 -22.22 7.98
C SER A 8 14.28 -23.04 8.30
N ALA A 9 14.41 -24.15 9.03
CA ALA A 9 13.28 -25.00 9.41
C ALA A 9 12.27 -24.28 10.33
N PHE A 10 12.71 -23.27 11.08
CA PHE A 10 11.85 -22.49 11.97
C PHE A 10 11.36 -21.16 11.37
N ASP A 11 11.72 -20.82 10.12
CA ASP A 11 11.22 -19.62 9.45
C ASP A 11 9.69 -19.61 9.28
N PHE A 12 9.06 -20.80 9.24
CA PHE A 12 7.60 -20.94 9.23
C PHE A 12 6.93 -20.42 10.52
N LEU A 13 7.65 -20.39 11.64
CA LEU A 13 7.16 -19.88 12.92
C LEU A 13 7.35 -18.36 13.07
N LYS A 14 8.03 -17.71 12.12
CA LYS A 14 8.15 -16.24 12.13
C LYS A 14 6.79 -15.64 11.76
N PRO A 15 6.26 -14.71 12.57
CA PRO A 15 5.02 -14.03 12.23
C PRO A 15 5.23 -13.27 10.91
N LYS A 16 4.39 -13.58 9.91
CA LYS A 16 4.37 -12.79 8.68
C LYS A 16 3.86 -11.39 8.99
N SER A 17 4.49 -10.38 8.38
CA SER A 17 3.95 -9.02 8.42
C SER A 17 2.53 -9.04 7.86
N PRO A 18 1.59 -8.30 8.46
CA PRO A 18 0.25 -8.18 7.92
C PRO A 18 0.31 -7.57 6.51
N SER A 19 -0.66 -7.92 5.66
CA SER A 19 -0.83 -7.26 4.37
C SER A 19 -1.03 -5.75 4.58
N LEU A 20 -0.33 -4.94 3.80
CA LEU A 20 -0.40 -3.49 3.85
C LEU A 20 -0.90 -2.95 2.51
N ILE A 21 -1.56 -1.80 2.57
CA ILE A 21 -1.98 -1.04 1.39
C ILE A 21 -1.13 0.22 1.34
N GLY A 22 -0.43 0.39 0.22
CA GLY A 22 0.29 1.61 -0.09
C GLY A 22 -0.67 2.69 -0.56
N VAL A 23 -0.52 3.89 -0.03
CA VAL A 23 -1.32 5.06 -0.40
C VAL A 23 -0.38 6.19 -0.81
N ASP A 24 -0.48 6.62 -2.06
CA ASP A 24 0.23 7.78 -2.61
C ASP A 24 -0.78 8.94 -2.78
N ILE A 25 -0.53 10.06 -2.11
CA ILE A 25 -1.38 11.26 -2.15
C ILE A 25 -0.60 12.36 -2.87
N ALA A 26 -0.92 12.59 -4.14
CA ALA A 26 -0.28 13.60 -4.97
C ALA A 26 -1.17 14.83 -5.16
N SER A 27 -0.72 15.81 -5.95
CA SER A 27 -1.46 17.06 -6.20
C SER A 27 -2.76 16.87 -6.99
N THR A 28 -2.85 15.84 -7.83
CA THR A 28 -3.98 15.64 -8.76
C THR A 28 -4.74 14.33 -8.53
N SER A 29 -4.15 13.39 -7.79
CA SER A 29 -4.72 12.07 -7.61
C SER A 29 -4.19 11.39 -6.35
N LEU A 30 -5.05 10.53 -5.81
CA LEU A 30 -4.73 9.58 -4.76
C LEU A 30 -4.69 8.18 -5.37
N LYS A 31 -3.63 7.41 -5.09
CA LYS A 31 -3.43 6.04 -5.61
C LYS A 31 -3.35 5.05 -4.45
N LEU A 32 -4.10 3.96 -4.55
CA LEU A 32 -4.05 2.82 -3.64
C LEU A 32 -3.42 1.63 -4.36
N VAL A 33 -2.55 0.91 -3.67
CA VAL A 33 -1.90 -0.31 -4.17
C VAL A 33 -1.85 -1.35 -3.05
N GLU A 34 -2.40 -2.54 -3.32
CA GLU A 34 -2.22 -3.73 -2.49
C GLU A 34 -1.31 -4.72 -3.22
N LEU A 35 -0.23 -5.14 -2.55
CA LEU A 35 0.71 -6.12 -3.09
C LEU A 35 0.71 -7.38 -2.23
N SER A 36 0.90 -8.53 -2.87
CA SER A 36 1.23 -9.78 -2.21
C SER A 36 2.57 -10.33 -2.72
N GLU A 37 3.26 -11.13 -1.91
CA GLU A 37 4.44 -11.88 -2.36
C GLU A 37 4.00 -13.05 -3.26
N ALA A 38 4.49 -13.09 -4.49
CA ALA A 38 4.21 -14.16 -5.46
C ALA A 38 5.29 -15.26 -5.47
N GLY A 39 6.20 -15.24 -4.49
CA GLY A 39 7.34 -16.14 -4.36
C GLY A 39 8.57 -15.68 -5.15
N LYS A 40 9.74 -16.20 -4.79
CA LYS A 40 11.03 -15.88 -5.43
C LYS A 40 11.34 -14.38 -5.49
N GLY A 41 10.91 -13.61 -4.48
CA GLY A 41 11.10 -12.15 -4.44
C GLY A 41 10.28 -11.37 -5.48
N THR A 42 9.28 -12.00 -6.08
CA THR A 42 8.35 -11.33 -7.00
C THR A 42 7.10 -10.86 -6.24
N TYR A 43 6.50 -9.77 -6.74
CA TYR A 43 5.29 -9.20 -6.17
C TYR A 43 4.14 -9.31 -7.16
N ARG A 44 2.94 -9.57 -6.67
CA ARG A 44 1.70 -9.48 -7.43
C ARG A 44 0.93 -8.24 -7.00
N LEU A 45 0.42 -7.49 -7.98
CA LEU A 45 -0.57 -6.45 -7.76
C LEU A 45 -1.93 -7.10 -7.56
N GLU A 46 -2.44 -7.06 -6.34
CA GLU A 46 -3.75 -7.65 -6.01
C GLU A 46 -4.87 -6.66 -6.32
N ARG A 47 -4.69 -5.40 -5.90
CA ARG A 47 -5.66 -4.32 -6.11
C ARG A 47 -4.95 -3.01 -6.37
N TYR A 48 -5.57 -2.19 -7.20
CA TYR A 48 -5.19 -0.79 -7.31
C TYR A 48 -6.41 0.08 -7.58
N ALA A 49 -6.35 1.31 -7.10
CA ALA A 49 -7.34 2.33 -7.41
C ALA A 49 -6.63 3.66 -7.61
N ILE A 50 -7.16 4.47 -8.53
CA ILE A 50 -6.73 5.86 -8.75
C ILE A 50 -7.98 6.72 -8.64
N GLU A 51 -7.98 7.65 -7.70
CA GLU A 51 -9.08 8.58 -7.48
C GLU A 51 -8.57 10.01 -7.73
N PRO A 52 -9.21 10.77 -8.63
CA PRO A 52 -8.84 12.15 -8.86
C PRO A 52 -9.10 13.01 -7.62
N LEU A 53 -8.21 13.96 -7.38
CA LEU A 53 -8.39 14.99 -6.36
C LEU A 53 -8.85 16.30 -7.01
N PRO A 54 -9.74 17.05 -6.34
CA PRO A 54 -10.02 18.44 -6.71
C PRO A 54 -8.74 19.29 -6.76
N LYS A 55 -8.82 20.42 -7.46
CA LYS A 55 -7.73 21.42 -7.39
C LYS A 55 -7.56 21.89 -5.95
N ASP A 56 -6.32 22.20 -5.61
CA ASP A 56 -5.93 22.77 -4.32
C ASP A 56 -6.25 21.86 -3.11
N THR A 57 -6.59 20.58 -3.32
CA THR A 57 -6.70 19.60 -2.22
C THR A 57 -5.34 19.34 -1.58
N VAL A 58 -4.31 19.28 -2.43
CA VAL A 58 -2.90 19.10 -2.05
C VAL A 58 -2.08 20.15 -2.79
N THR A 59 -1.36 20.97 -2.05
CA THR A 59 -0.56 22.09 -2.59
C THR A 59 0.87 21.96 -2.06
N ASP A 60 1.84 21.89 -2.97
CA ASP A 60 3.27 21.73 -2.65
C ASP A 60 3.55 20.57 -1.67
N GLY A 61 2.83 19.45 -1.85
CA GLY A 61 2.95 18.26 -1.00
C GLY A 61 2.23 18.35 0.34
N ASN A 62 1.62 19.49 0.68
CA ASN A 62 0.82 19.65 1.89
C ASN A 62 -0.66 19.37 1.61
N ILE A 63 -1.33 18.67 2.51
CA ILE A 63 -2.79 18.50 2.46
C ILE A 63 -3.43 19.82 2.88
N ALA A 64 -3.94 20.57 1.91
CA ALA A 64 -4.65 21.82 2.14
C ALA A 64 -6.12 21.58 2.54
N ASN A 65 -6.73 20.47 2.07
CA ASN A 65 -8.07 20.07 2.47
C ASN A 65 -8.14 18.59 2.86
N LEU A 66 -8.16 18.32 4.17
CA LEU A 66 -8.20 16.97 4.73
C LEU A 66 -9.52 16.22 4.43
N GLU A 67 -10.64 16.94 4.40
CA GLU A 67 -11.95 16.34 4.14
C GLU A 67 -12.03 15.78 2.70
N GLN A 68 -11.53 16.55 1.73
CA GLN A 68 -11.46 16.13 0.34
C GLN A 68 -10.54 14.91 0.14
N VAL A 69 -9.39 14.85 0.82
CA VAL A 69 -8.52 13.66 0.83
C VAL A 69 -9.26 12.46 1.44
N SER A 70 -9.92 12.67 2.58
CA SER A 70 -10.64 11.61 3.29
C SER A 70 -11.76 11.01 2.43
N ASP A 71 -12.50 11.84 1.71
CA ASP A 71 -13.56 11.38 0.82
C ASP A 71 -13.03 10.71 -0.44
N ALA A 72 -11.92 11.22 -1.01
CA ALA A 72 -11.23 10.54 -2.10
C ALA A 72 -10.73 9.16 -1.67
N LEU A 73 -10.16 9.04 -0.46
CA LEU A 73 -9.71 7.76 0.09
C LEU A 73 -10.87 6.77 0.24
N LYS A 74 -12.03 7.22 0.78
CA LYS A 74 -13.24 6.38 0.87
C LYS A 74 -13.73 5.92 -0.49
N ARG A 75 -13.68 6.78 -1.52
CA ARG A 75 -14.09 6.42 -2.89
C ARG A 75 -13.11 5.43 -3.51
N ALA A 76 -11.80 5.65 -3.35
CA ALA A 76 -10.76 4.75 -3.82
C ALA A 76 -10.88 3.36 -3.16
N TRP A 77 -11.14 3.31 -1.85
CA TRP A 77 -11.32 2.07 -1.09
C TRP A 77 -12.52 1.24 -1.54
N LYS A 78 -13.58 1.89 -2.05
CA LYS A 78 -14.80 1.23 -2.52
C LYS A 78 -14.69 0.64 -3.92
N ARG A 79 -13.65 1.00 -4.70
CA ARG A 79 -13.39 0.46 -6.04
C ARG A 79 -12.68 -0.88 -5.93
#